data_AF-A0A3E5DI16-F1
#
_entry.id   AF-A0A3E5DI16-F1
#
_cell.length_a   1.000
_cell.length_b   1.000
_cell.length_c   1.000
_cell.angle_alpha   90.00
_cell.angle_beta   90.00
_cell.angle_gamma   90.00
#
_symmetry.space_group_name_H-M   'P 1'
#
loop_
_entity.id
_entity.type
_entity.pdbx_description
1 polymer ?
#
loop_
_entity_poly.entity_id
_entity_poly.type
_entity_poly.pdbx_seq_one_letter_code
_entity_poly.pdbx_strand_id
1 'polypeptide(L)'
;MDMAKYIGETTEYDKKQEVERRKVKSWLKSVSAFANGSGGCLLFGIADDDTIIGLTDAKTDAEFISQKIKERIDPMPQIDLKIERVEDKELLILHVHGGKDTPYYYIGDSVLETFVRISNESVVADSTEHKRLVLRGRNSSFDARPSDEMFEDYAFSKLRSRYYAWNGLSFDNKLYRSFGLVDNKGILTYSGLLMADECPLRQSRVFCTRWNGKTKAGGSIDALDSAEITGGLVTLLEDTMSFIRRNNRTLWYKEPMQRIEIPQYMERCVMEVVVNALAHRDYLIQGSEVHVDMYDDRMVIYSPGSMPEGRLIQTMNLEDIPSVRRNPVIADIFAQLGYMERKGSGMGKIIKPIKALPYFEEKMLPTFFSDRAQFTVTFPNMILAWQESHPDIEVNFVENEGDTQDVPQDVPQDVPQGVPQDVPQDVPQGDTQGDDIDKWIEYQVAVYPKITTEELALQIGVTSKTIKRRIAKMPHIVYVGSGYSGHWEVRKKE
;
A
#
# COMPACT_ATOMS: atom_id res chain seq x y z
N MET A 1 26.83 -17.36 -31.09
CA MET A 1 25.84 -16.82 -30.14
C MET A 1 24.49 -17.44 -30.47
N ASP A 2 23.66 -17.77 -29.48
CA ASP A 2 22.26 -18.13 -29.76
C ASP A 2 21.49 -16.82 -29.98
N MET A 3 21.42 -16.38 -31.25
CA MET A 3 20.75 -15.12 -31.65
C MET A 3 19.27 -15.10 -31.24
N ALA A 4 18.67 -16.26 -30.92
CA ALA A 4 17.35 -16.36 -30.34
C ALA A 4 17.22 -15.72 -28.95
N LYS A 5 18.34 -15.39 -28.27
CA LYS A 5 18.32 -14.67 -26.99
C LYS A 5 18.20 -13.14 -27.13
N TYR A 6 18.44 -12.59 -28.31
CA TYR A 6 18.48 -11.13 -28.55
C TYR A 6 17.44 -10.70 -29.60
N ILE A 7 16.21 -11.17 -29.45
CA ILE A 7 15.09 -10.86 -30.37
C ILE A 7 14.49 -9.49 -29.98
N GLY A 8 14.46 -8.55 -30.94
CA GLY A 8 13.90 -7.20 -30.76
C GLY A 8 14.74 -6.21 -29.93
N GLU A 9 14.34 -4.93 -29.94
CA GLU A 9 14.81 -3.92 -28.98
C GLU A 9 14.06 -4.11 -27.66
N THR A 10 14.79 -4.20 -26.56
CA THR A 10 14.20 -4.38 -25.23
C THR A 10 14.76 -3.35 -24.25
N THR A 11 14.33 -3.43 -23.00
CA THR A 11 14.91 -2.66 -21.89
C THR A 11 16.40 -2.93 -21.71
N GLU A 12 16.88 -4.09 -22.15
CA GLU A 12 18.26 -4.55 -21.94
C GLU A 12 19.13 -4.42 -23.19
N TYR A 13 18.52 -4.27 -24.38
CA TYR A 13 19.23 -4.28 -25.66
C TYR A 13 18.84 -3.11 -26.57
N ASP A 14 19.84 -2.52 -27.22
CA ASP A 14 19.69 -1.49 -28.25
C ASP A 14 20.51 -1.89 -29.48
N LYS A 15 19.88 -1.88 -30.67
CA LYS A 15 20.51 -2.32 -31.92
C LYS A 15 20.86 -1.11 -32.78
N LYS A 16 22.00 -1.18 -33.45
CA LYS A 16 22.49 -0.14 -34.35
C LYS A 16 23.09 -0.79 -35.58
N GLN A 17 22.62 -0.37 -36.76
CA GLN A 17 23.15 -0.85 -38.03
C GLN A 17 24.66 -0.53 -38.18
N GLU A 18 25.08 0.65 -37.76
CA GLU A 18 26.46 1.12 -37.84
C GLU A 18 26.86 2.00 -36.64
N VAL A 19 28.16 2.25 -36.50
CA VAL A 19 28.69 3.22 -35.54
C VAL A 19 28.62 4.62 -36.16
N GLU A 20 27.54 5.35 -35.90
CA GLU A 20 27.34 6.70 -36.44
C GLU A 20 28.40 7.70 -35.92
N ARG A 21 29.47 7.92 -36.70
CA ARG A 21 30.59 8.81 -36.32
C ARG A 21 30.24 10.30 -36.30
N ARG A 22 29.27 10.72 -37.14
CA ARG A 22 28.83 12.13 -37.24
C ARG A 22 27.75 12.49 -36.22
N LYS A 23 26.99 11.50 -35.72
CA LYS A 23 25.86 11.69 -34.81
C LYS A 23 26.06 10.89 -33.53
N VAL A 24 27.19 11.08 -32.86
CA VAL A 24 27.54 10.28 -31.67
C VAL A 24 26.49 10.28 -30.55
N LYS A 25 25.64 11.33 -30.47
CA LYS A 25 24.51 11.39 -29.54
C LYS A 25 23.52 10.23 -29.70
N SER A 26 23.35 9.68 -30.90
CA SER A 26 22.32 8.66 -31.21
C SER A 26 22.49 7.38 -30.40
N TRP A 27 23.74 6.98 -30.12
CA TRP A 27 24.08 5.80 -29.35
C TRP A 27 24.64 6.14 -27.96
N LEU A 28 25.31 7.29 -27.79
CA LEU A 28 25.79 7.72 -26.46
C LEU A 28 24.65 8.04 -25.48
N LYS A 29 23.48 8.48 -25.97
CA LYS A 29 22.28 8.60 -25.12
C LYS A 29 21.90 7.27 -24.48
N SER A 30 22.07 6.16 -25.20
CA SER A 30 21.79 4.82 -24.70
C SER A 30 22.85 4.36 -23.71
N VAL A 31 24.12 4.71 -23.92
CA VAL A 31 25.20 4.47 -22.94
C VAL A 31 24.92 5.19 -21.61
N SER A 32 24.58 6.48 -21.65
CA SER A 32 24.16 7.24 -20.45
C SER A 32 22.93 6.60 -19.79
N ALA A 33 21.90 6.25 -20.58
CA ALA A 33 20.68 5.62 -20.08
C ALA A 33 20.91 4.26 -19.40
N PHE A 34 21.74 3.39 -19.99
CA PHE A 34 22.07 2.08 -19.41
C PHE A 34 22.90 2.22 -18.13
N ALA A 35 23.88 3.13 -18.12
CA ALA A 35 24.68 3.41 -16.93
C ALA A 35 23.83 3.99 -15.79
N ASN A 36 22.81 4.81 -16.10
CA ASN A 36 21.86 5.34 -15.12
C ASN A 36 20.82 4.31 -14.64
N GLY A 37 20.64 3.19 -15.34
CA GLY A 37 19.63 2.17 -15.08
C GLY A 37 20.20 0.91 -14.40
N SER A 38 19.76 -0.25 -14.90
CA SER A 38 20.24 -1.57 -14.49
C SER A 38 21.43 -2.08 -15.33
N GLY A 39 21.92 -1.28 -16.29
CA GLY A 39 22.82 -1.71 -17.35
C GLY A 39 22.08 -2.13 -18.61
N GLY A 40 22.82 -2.60 -19.61
CA GLY A 40 22.29 -3.06 -20.88
C GLY A 40 23.39 -3.25 -21.91
N CYS A 41 23.01 -3.57 -23.15
CA CYS A 41 23.96 -3.87 -24.20
C CYS A 41 23.56 -3.22 -25.53
N LEU A 42 24.53 -2.56 -26.17
CA LEU A 42 24.41 -2.06 -27.53
C LEU A 42 25.05 -3.07 -28.50
N LEU A 43 24.30 -3.43 -29.53
CA LEU A 43 24.74 -4.32 -30.59
C LEU A 43 24.90 -3.51 -31.88
N PHE A 44 26.13 -3.44 -32.39
CA PHE A 44 26.44 -2.75 -33.66
C PHE A 44 26.65 -3.76 -34.80
N GLY A 45 26.14 -3.43 -35.98
CA GLY A 45 26.19 -4.28 -37.18
C GLY A 45 24.91 -5.09 -37.41
N ILE A 46 23.82 -4.78 -36.71
CA ILE A 46 22.51 -5.43 -36.83
C ILE A 46 21.47 -4.37 -37.20
N ALA A 47 20.67 -4.62 -38.23
CA ALA A 47 19.57 -3.75 -38.63
C ALA A 47 18.33 -3.97 -37.72
N ASP A 48 17.39 -3.04 -37.78
CA ASP A 48 16.17 -3.08 -36.95
C ASP A 48 15.28 -4.30 -37.26
N ASP A 49 15.41 -4.89 -38.46
CA ASP A 49 14.70 -6.10 -38.90
C ASP A 49 15.44 -7.42 -38.56
N ASP A 50 16.42 -7.34 -37.64
CA ASP A 50 17.30 -8.44 -37.21
C ASP A 50 18.27 -8.95 -38.30
N THR A 51 18.38 -8.26 -39.43
CA THR A 51 19.38 -8.61 -40.46
C THR A 51 20.80 -8.29 -39.99
N ILE A 52 21.68 -9.29 -40.03
CA ILE A 52 23.11 -9.13 -39.75
C ILE A 52 23.77 -8.44 -40.95
N ILE A 53 24.21 -7.20 -40.77
CA ILE A 53 24.88 -6.40 -41.80
C ILE A 53 26.40 -6.52 -41.67
N GLY A 54 26.90 -6.46 -40.42
CA GLY A 54 28.32 -6.47 -40.11
C GLY A 54 28.97 -5.09 -40.19
N LEU A 55 30.04 -4.89 -39.44
CA LEU A 55 30.89 -3.71 -39.50
C LEU A 55 32.06 -3.96 -40.46
N THR A 56 32.47 -2.90 -41.18
CA THR A 56 33.61 -2.97 -42.11
C THR A 56 34.96 -3.03 -41.40
N ASP A 57 35.08 -2.40 -40.23
CA ASP A 57 36.29 -2.41 -39.40
C ASP A 57 35.93 -2.30 -37.92
N ALA A 58 35.61 -3.45 -37.31
CA ALA A 58 35.15 -3.49 -35.93
C ALA A 58 36.20 -3.02 -34.91
N LYS A 59 37.51 -3.12 -35.24
CA LYS A 59 38.59 -2.68 -34.35
C LYS A 59 38.67 -1.16 -34.26
N THR A 60 38.68 -0.48 -35.41
CA THR A 60 38.71 0.99 -35.43
C THR A 60 37.44 1.57 -34.81
N ASP A 61 36.28 0.93 -35.05
CA ASP A 61 35.01 1.34 -34.43
C ASP A 61 35.01 1.13 -32.90
N ALA A 62 35.63 0.04 -32.42
CA ALA A 62 35.79 -0.24 -31.00
C ALA A 62 36.61 0.83 -30.26
N GLU A 63 37.73 1.24 -30.86
CA GLU A 63 38.58 2.33 -30.35
C GLU A 63 37.83 3.66 -30.33
N PHE A 64 37.11 3.96 -31.42
CA PHE A 64 36.32 5.19 -31.55
C PHE A 64 35.22 5.27 -30.47
N ILE A 65 34.47 4.18 -30.25
CA ILE A 65 33.44 4.11 -29.20
C ILE A 65 34.07 4.36 -27.83
N SER A 66 35.15 3.66 -27.52
CA SER A 66 35.85 3.79 -26.22
C SER A 66 36.35 5.21 -25.98
N GLN A 67 36.89 5.87 -27.00
CA GLN A 67 37.31 7.26 -26.94
C GLN A 67 36.12 8.20 -26.70
N LYS A 68 35.04 8.04 -27.47
CA LYS A 68 33.89 8.94 -27.37
C LYS A 68 33.14 8.82 -26.05
N ILE A 69 33.06 7.63 -25.46
CA ILE A 69 32.49 7.44 -24.11
C ILE A 69 33.33 8.23 -23.09
N LYS A 70 34.66 8.13 -23.14
CA LYS A 70 35.55 8.90 -22.24
C LYS A 70 35.45 10.42 -22.41
N GLU A 71 35.23 10.90 -23.63
CA GLU A 71 35.13 12.34 -23.92
C GLU A 71 33.76 12.94 -23.57
N ARG A 72 32.69 12.14 -23.68
CA ARG A 72 31.31 12.64 -23.72
C ARG A 72 30.43 12.09 -22.61
N ILE A 73 30.90 11.15 -21.79
CA ILE A 73 30.15 10.61 -20.65
C ILE A 73 30.93 10.84 -19.36
N ASP A 74 30.27 11.45 -18.39
CA ASP A 74 30.84 11.69 -17.06
C ASP A 74 29.81 11.38 -15.96
N PRO A 75 30.15 10.63 -14.91
CA PRO A 75 31.40 9.87 -14.74
C PRO A 75 31.56 8.77 -15.80
N MET A 76 32.78 8.24 -15.97
CA MET A 76 33.05 7.16 -16.93
C MET A 76 32.35 5.86 -16.48
N PRO A 77 31.41 5.30 -17.27
CA PRO A 77 30.75 4.04 -16.92
C PRO A 77 31.68 2.83 -17.08
N GLN A 78 31.42 1.78 -16.30
CA GLN A 78 32.05 0.49 -16.51
C GLN A 78 31.45 -0.17 -17.76
N ILE A 79 32.31 -0.55 -18.71
CA ILE A 79 31.90 -1.12 -20.00
C ILE A 79 32.75 -2.35 -20.34
N ASP A 80 32.15 -3.33 -21.01
CA ASP A 80 32.86 -4.42 -21.67
C ASP A 80 32.56 -4.36 -23.18
N LEU A 81 33.62 -4.36 -23.98
CA LEU A 81 33.51 -4.30 -25.43
C LEU A 81 34.06 -5.59 -26.05
N LYS A 82 33.25 -6.25 -26.87
CA LYS A 82 33.60 -7.53 -27.51
C LYS A 82 33.31 -7.48 -29.01
N ILE A 83 34.26 -7.97 -29.80
CA ILE A 83 34.07 -8.21 -31.23
C ILE A 83 33.71 -9.69 -31.39
N GLU A 84 32.56 -9.98 -32.00
CA GLU A 84 32.16 -11.33 -32.37
C GLU A 84 32.03 -11.46 -33.88
N ARG A 85 32.30 -12.64 -34.41
CA ARG A 85 32.14 -12.94 -35.84
C ARG A 85 30.99 -13.91 -36.03
N VAL A 86 29.97 -13.50 -36.79
CA VAL A 86 28.75 -14.27 -37.07
C VAL A 86 28.52 -14.23 -38.57
N GLU A 87 28.33 -15.39 -39.22
CA GLU A 87 28.10 -15.47 -40.68
C GLU A 87 29.15 -14.70 -41.52
N ASP A 88 30.43 -14.82 -41.13
CA ASP A 88 31.57 -14.11 -41.72
C ASP A 88 31.53 -12.57 -41.65
N LYS A 89 30.62 -12.03 -40.85
CA LYS A 89 30.49 -10.60 -40.56
C LYS A 89 30.95 -10.30 -39.15
N GLU A 90 31.65 -9.19 -38.95
CA GLU A 90 32.08 -8.74 -37.62
C GLU A 90 30.98 -7.89 -36.98
N LEU A 91 30.64 -8.20 -35.73
CA LEU A 91 29.71 -7.49 -34.88
C LEU A 91 30.45 -6.94 -33.67
N LEU A 92 29.98 -5.80 -33.16
CA LEU A 92 30.54 -5.19 -31.96
C LEU A 92 29.47 -5.10 -30.88
N ILE A 93 29.80 -5.67 -29.72
CA ILE A 93 28.92 -5.79 -28.56
C ILE A 93 29.50 -4.90 -27.46
N LEU A 94 28.78 -3.83 -27.12
CA LEU A 94 29.11 -2.93 -26.02
C LEU A 94 28.17 -3.22 -24.86
N HIS A 95 28.66 -3.91 -23.83
CA HIS A 95 27.95 -4.08 -22.58
C HIS A 95 28.24 -2.91 -21.65
N VAL A 96 27.20 -2.22 -21.19
CA VAL A 96 27.29 -1.11 -20.25
C VAL A 96 26.71 -1.58 -18.92
N HIS A 97 27.52 -1.53 -17.86
CA HIS A 97 27.07 -1.92 -16.53
C HIS A 97 26.28 -0.78 -15.87
N GLY A 98 25.26 -1.14 -15.07
CA GLY A 98 24.54 -0.19 -14.23
C GLY A 98 25.49 0.44 -13.21
N GLY A 99 25.62 1.77 -13.27
CA GLY A 99 26.56 2.52 -12.47
C GLY A 99 26.01 2.92 -11.10
N LYS A 100 26.91 3.11 -10.13
CA LYS A 100 26.55 3.58 -8.79
C LYS A 100 26.67 5.10 -8.66
N ASP A 101 27.58 5.72 -9.41
CA ASP A 101 27.86 7.16 -9.37
C ASP A 101 26.88 8.01 -10.21
N THR A 102 25.59 7.70 -10.17
CA THR A 102 24.59 8.43 -10.96
C THR A 102 24.48 9.91 -10.52
N PRO A 103 24.20 10.87 -11.43
CA PRO A 103 23.87 10.66 -12.84
C PRO A 103 25.11 10.54 -13.72
N TYR A 104 25.04 9.63 -14.69
CA TYR A 104 25.92 9.55 -15.85
C TYR A 104 25.41 10.52 -16.91
N TYR A 105 26.09 11.64 -17.05
CA TYR A 105 25.76 12.72 -17.96
C TYR A 105 26.31 12.46 -19.36
N TYR A 106 25.55 12.86 -20.36
CA TYR A 106 26.04 13.10 -21.71
C TYR A 106 26.46 14.58 -21.84
N ILE A 107 27.73 14.79 -22.16
CA ILE A 107 28.32 16.11 -22.39
C ILE A 107 28.23 16.42 -23.89
N GLY A 108 27.14 17.08 -24.29
CA GLY A 108 27.02 17.67 -25.61
C GLY A 108 27.91 18.91 -25.77
N ASP A 109 27.97 19.48 -26.98
CA ASP A 109 28.81 20.65 -27.27
C ASP A 109 28.44 21.90 -26.45
N SER A 110 27.24 21.96 -25.88
CA SER A 110 26.78 23.09 -25.05
C SER A 110 25.73 22.72 -24.00
N VAL A 111 25.43 21.43 -23.82
CA VAL A 111 24.37 20.96 -22.92
C VAL A 111 24.86 19.73 -22.18
N LEU A 112 24.63 19.71 -20.88
CA LEU A 112 24.78 18.53 -20.04
C LEU A 112 23.41 17.88 -19.90
N GLU A 113 23.22 16.71 -20.51
CA GLU A 113 21.94 16.00 -20.49
C GLU A 113 22.07 14.70 -19.71
N THR A 114 21.00 14.28 -19.04
CA THR A 114 20.91 12.97 -18.41
C THR A 114 19.86 12.15 -19.15
N PHE A 115 20.17 10.89 -19.45
CA PHE A 115 19.24 9.98 -20.11
C PHE A 115 18.86 8.81 -19.20
N VAL A 116 17.64 8.31 -19.38
CA VAL A 116 17.13 7.10 -18.72
C VAL A 116 16.52 6.17 -19.75
N ARG A 117 16.66 4.84 -19.54
CA ARG A 117 16.09 3.83 -20.43
C ARG A 117 14.67 3.51 -19.97
N ILE A 118 13.73 3.54 -20.89
CA ILE A 118 12.34 3.21 -20.59
C ILE A 118 11.80 2.36 -21.73
N SER A 119 11.42 1.13 -21.39
CA SER A 119 11.09 0.12 -22.39
C SER A 119 12.23 0.03 -23.41
N ASN A 120 11.97 0.24 -24.70
CA ASN A 120 12.97 0.17 -25.76
C ASN A 120 13.68 1.51 -26.07
N GLU A 121 13.37 2.62 -25.38
CA GLU A 121 13.89 3.93 -25.74
C GLU A 121 14.72 4.61 -24.64
N SER A 122 15.72 5.37 -25.06
CA SER A 122 16.50 6.26 -24.19
C SER A 122 15.99 7.69 -24.35
N VAL A 123 15.39 8.22 -23.27
CA VAL A 123 14.77 9.54 -23.22
C VAL A 123 15.51 10.47 -22.25
N VAL A 124 15.37 11.77 -22.45
CA VAL A 124 15.91 12.78 -21.52
C VAL A 124 15.21 12.64 -20.16
N ALA A 125 15.98 12.60 -19.08
CA ALA A 125 15.46 12.57 -17.72
C ALA A 125 14.82 13.93 -17.39
N ASP A 126 13.59 13.91 -16.89
CA ASP A 126 12.94 15.11 -16.37
C ASP A 126 13.57 15.56 -15.03
N SER A 127 13.06 16.66 -14.47
CA SER A 127 13.59 17.19 -13.20
C SER A 127 13.49 16.20 -12.03
N THR A 128 12.44 15.39 -12.00
CA THR A 128 12.18 14.43 -10.91
C THR A 128 13.11 13.24 -11.02
N GLU A 129 13.23 12.66 -12.22
CA GLU A 129 14.16 11.56 -12.50
C GLU A 129 15.62 12.01 -12.33
N HIS A 130 15.96 13.22 -12.76
CA HIS A 130 17.30 13.77 -12.56
C HIS A 130 17.63 13.91 -11.06
N LYS A 131 16.72 14.47 -10.25
CA LYS A 131 16.89 14.52 -8.78
C LYS A 131 17.06 13.13 -8.19
N ARG A 132 16.30 12.14 -8.66
CA ARG A 132 16.41 10.74 -8.22
C ARG A 132 17.79 10.16 -8.51
N LEU A 133 18.34 10.40 -9.70
CA LEU A 133 19.69 9.96 -10.06
C LEU A 133 20.77 10.60 -9.18
N VAL A 134 20.64 11.90 -8.88
CA VAL A 134 21.56 12.61 -7.97
C VAL A 134 21.53 12.00 -6.56
N LEU A 135 20.35 11.63 -6.05
CA LEU A 135 20.24 10.97 -4.75
C LEU A 135 20.91 9.60 -4.75
N ARG A 136 20.67 8.80 -5.81
CA ARG A 136 21.25 7.46 -5.97
C ARG A 136 22.79 7.51 -5.97
N GLY A 137 23.42 8.46 -6.67
CA GLY A 137 24.89 8.58 -6.67
C GLY A 137 25.50 9.11 -5.38
N ARG A 138 24.72 9.82 -4.57
CA ARG A 138 25.12 10.19 -3.21
C ARG A 138 24.91 9.07 -2.19
N ASN A 139 24.42 7.90 -2.63
CA ASN A 139 23.97 6.81 -1.77
C ASN A 139 23.01 7.31 -0.68
N SER A 140 22.10 8.20 -1.08
CA SER A 140 21.13 8.87 -0.21
C SER A 140 19.72 8.70 -0.78
N SER A 141 18.72 8.88 0.07
CA SER A 141 17.31 8.76 -0.26
C SER A 141 16.57 10.01 0.22
N PHE A 142 15.36 10.25 -0.29
CA PHE A 142 14.58 11.42 0.09
C PHE A 142 14.38 11.48 1.62
N ASP A 143 14.00 10.35 2.20
CA ASP A 143 13.66 10.19 3.61
C ASP A 143 14.84 10.40 4.59
N ALA A 144 16.07 10.20 4.13
CA ALA A 144 17.29 10.41 4.91
C ALA A 144 17.81 11.85 4.88
N ARG A 145 17.25 12.73 4.03
CA ARG A 145 17.70 14.11 3.92
C ARG A 145 17.23 14.95 5.11
N PRO A 146 18.06 15.91 5.59
CA PRO A 146 17.58 16.91 6.53
C PRO A 146 16.49 17.77 5.87
N SER A 147 15.49 18.11 6.67
CA SER A 147 14.50 19.14 6.37
C SER A 147 14.96 20.48 6.94
N ASP A 148 14.07 21.47 6.95
CA ASP A 148 14.31 22.78 7.56
C ASP A 148 13.65 22.90 8.95
N GLU A 149 13.11 21.80 9.48
CA GLU A 149 12.28 21.75 10.69
C GLU A 149 13.05 21.19 11.89
N MET A 150 12.83 21.76 13.09
CA MET A 150 13.48 21.31 14.32
C MET A 150 12.69 20.21 15.02
N PHE A 151 13.38 19.22 15.59
CA PHE A 151 12.75 18.11 16.32
C PHE A 151 11.86 18.56 17.49
N GLU A 152 12.24 19.64 18.17
CA GLU A 152 11.57 20.13 19.37
C GLU A 152 10.16 20.69 19.08
N ASP A 153 9.89 21.06 17.83
CA ASP A 153 8.62 21.68 17.41
C ASP A 153 7.53 20.64 17.08
N TYR A 154 7.86 19.34 17.11
CA TYR A 154 6.97 18.27 16.63
C TYR A 154 6.68 17.19 17.68
N ALA A 155 5.45 16.68 17.65
CA ALA A 155 5.01 15.54 18.46
C ALA A 155 5.13 14.21 17.68
N PHE A 156 5.36 13.13 18.44
CA PHE A 156 5.57 11.77 17.92
C PHE A 156 4.76 10.75 18.71
N SER A 157 3.62 11.15 19.27
CA SER A 157 2.81 10.31 20.16
C SER A 157 2.37 9.00 19.49
N LYS A 158 2.00 9.03 18.21
CA LYS A 158 1.57 7.85 17.45
C LYS A 158 2.72 6.87 17.23
N LEU A 159 3.87 7.38 16.80
CA LEU A 159 5.10 6.59 16.66
C LEU A 159 5.48 5.91 17.97
N ARG A 160 5.53 6.68 19.07
CA ARG A 160 5.92 6.16 20.40
C ARG A 160 4.93 5.10 20.90
N SER A 161 3.63 5.36 20.76
CA SER A 161 2.56 4.45 21.18
C SER A 161 2.64 3.13 20.43
N ARG A 162 2.73 3.19 19.10
CA ARG A 162 2.84 1.98 18.27
C ARG A 162 4.11 1.20 18.56
N TYR A 163 5.25 1.88 18.69
CA TYR A 163 6.52 1.21 18.99
C TYR A 163 6.47 0.49 20.33
N TYR A 164 5.87 1.10 21.35
CA TYR A 164 5.68 0.46 22.65
C TYR A 164 4.75 -0.75 22.56
N ALA A 165 3.62 -0.63 21.87
CA ALA A 165 2.69 -1.74 21.68
C ALA A 165 3.32 -2.96 20.99
N TRP A 166 4.26 -2.74 20.07
CA TRP A 166 4.94 -3.82 19.35
C TRP A 166 6.16 -4.39 20.08
N ASN A 167 7.01 -3.55 20.67
CA ASN A 167 8.30 -3.96 21.24
C ASN A 167 8.29 -4.08 22.77
N GLY A 168 7.28 -3.54 23.46
CA GLY A 168 7.23 -3.44 24.92
C GLY A 168 8.23 -2.42 25.51
N LEU A 169 8.86 -1.58 24.67
CA LEU A 169 9.91 -0.64 25.05
C LEU A 169 9.50 0.80 24.70
N SER A 170 9.86 1.76 25.54
CA SER A 170 9.64 3.18 25.25
C SER A 170 10.55 3.64 24.10
N PHE A 171 10.02 4.48 23.22
CA PHE A 171 10.81 5.09 22.16
C PHE A 171 11.52 6.36 22.68
N ASP A 172 12.80 6.22 23.04
CA ASP A 172 13.60 7.27 23.66
C ASP A 172 14.24 8.25 22.66
N ASN A 173 14.84 9.33 23.18
CA ASN A 173 15.52 10.35 22.35
C ASN A 173 16.71 9.80 21.54
N LYS A 174 17.33 8.71 21.98
CA LYS A 174 18.46 8.10 21.26
C LYS A 174 17.95 7.37 20.00
N LEU A 175 16.77 6.78 20.07
CA LEU A 175 16.16 6.06 18.96
C LEU A 175 15.84 6.98 17.76
N TYR A 176 15.41 8.23 17.99
CA TYR A 176 15.22 9.18 16.88
C TYR A 176 16.51 9.39 16.07
N ARG A 177 17.66 9.48 16.75
CA ARG A 177 18.96 9.62 16.07
C ARG A 177 19.44 8.32 15.45
N SER A 178 19.30 7.19 16.16
CA SER A 178 19.76 5.90 15.63
C SER A 178 18.97 5.44 14.41
N PHE A 179 17.68 5.79 14.34
CA PHE A 179 16.85 5.55 13.16
C PHE A 179 17.02 6.64 12.09
N GLY A 180 17.79 7.69 12.31
CA GLY A 180 17.99 8.74 11.31
C GLY A 180 16.78 9.65 11.10
N LEU A 181 15.87 9.73 12.08
CA LEU A 181 14.75 10.69 12.09
C LEU A 181 15.21 12.11 12.40
N VAL A 182 16.30 12.24 13.17
CA VAL A 182 16.86 13.50 13.63
C VAL A 182 18.36 13.47 13.45
N ASP A 183 18.93 14.55 12.93
CA ASP A 183 20.38 14.68 12.77
C ASP A 183 21.08 15.07 14.08
N ASN A 184 22.40 15.24 14.02
CA ASN A 184 23.20 15.62 15.20
C ASN A 184 22.94 17.05 15.70
N LYS A 185 22.29 17.89 14.90
CA LYS A 185 21.95 19.28 15.21
C LYS A 185 20.53 19.44 15.74
N GLY A 186 19.75 18.36 15.80
CA GLY A 186 18.34 18.42 16.22
C GLY A 186 17.37 18.73 15.07
N ILE A 187 17.83 18.72 13.82
CA ILE A 187 17.00 18.95 12.64
C ILE A 187 16.35 17.63 12.23
N LEU A 188 15.05 17.66 11.93
CA LEU A 188 14.32 16.51 11.43
C LEU A 188 14.79 16.16 10.03
N THR A 189 14.94 14.87 9.76
CA THR A 189 14.98 14.39 8.37
C THR A 189 13.57 14.33 7.79
N TYR A 190 13.43 14.13 6.48
CA TYR A 190 12.10 13.94 5.89
C TYR A 190 11.39 12.68 6.42
N SER A 191 12.12 11.61 6.77
CA SER A 191 11.52 10.49 7.51
C SER A 191 11.05 10.94 8.90
N GLY A 192 11.80 11.80 9.58
CA GLY A 192 11.41 12.44 10.85
C GLY A 192 10.09 13.17 10.71
N LEU A 193 9.99 14.07 9.74
CA LEU A 193 8.75 14.80 9.46
C LEU A 193 7.59 13.89 9.10
N LEU A 194 7.84 12.87 8.28
CA LEU A 194 6.80 11.91 7.89
C LEU A 194 6.36 11.03 9.07
N MET A 195 7.14 10.89 10.14
CA MET A 195 6.76 10.15 11.34
C MET A 195 6.17 11.05 12.45
N ALA A 196 6.24 12.37 12.29
CA ALA A 196 5.61 13.32 13.20
C ALA A 196 4.09 13.24 13.10
N ASP A 197 3.40 13.44 14.23
CA ASP A 197 1.94 13.33 14.30
C ASP A 197 1.28 14.30 13.29
N GLU A 198 1.73 15.56 13.29
CA GLU A 198 1.31 16.62 12.37
C GLU A 198 2.39 16.89 11.31
N CYS A 199 2.47 16.02 10.30
CA CYS A 199 3.41 16.19 9.19
C CYS A 199 3.02 17.42 8.32
N PRO A 200 3.92 18.38 8.08
CA PRO A 200 3.62 19.59 7.30
C PRO A 200 3.71 19.36 5.78
N LEU A 201 4.19 18.18 5.35
CA LEU A 201 4.38 17.87 3.95
C LEU A 201 3.03 17.66 3.27
N ARG A 202 2.73 18.46 2.25
CA ARG A 202 1.48 18.35 1.47
C ARG A 202 1.28 16.96 0.86
N GLN A 203 2.38 16.31 0.50
CA GLN A 203 2.39 14.98 -0.09
C GLN A 203 2.25 13.84 0.95
N SER A 204 2.13 14.14 2.25
CA SER A 204 1.82 13.18 3.32
C SER A 204 0.31 13.08 3.51
N ARG A 205 -0.35 12.44 2.53
CA ARG A 205 -1.81 12.37 2.45
C ARG A 205 -2.26 11.11 1.72
N VAL A 206 -3.41 10.58 2.14
CA VAL A 206 -4.13 9.49 1.47
C VAL A 206 -5.57 9.93 1.21
N PHE A 207 -6.02 9.76 -0.03
CA PHE A 207 -7.43 9.94 -0.38
C PHE A 207 -8.12 8.58 -0.46
N CYS A 208 -9.15 8.41 0.35
CA CYS A 208 -9.96 7.21 0.39
C CYS A 208 -11.36 7.53 -0.12
N THR A 209 -11.87 6.75 -1.08
CA THR A 209 -13.23 6.96 -1.61
C THR A 209 -13.90 5.62 -1.89
N ARG A 210 -15.11 5.44 -1.34
CA ARG A 210 -16.04 4.38 -1.73
C ARG A 210 -16.98 4.94 -2.78
N TRP A 211 -16.72 4.62 -4.04
CA TRP A 211 -17.55 5.04 -5.16
C TRP A 211 -18.86 4.26 -5.20
N ASN A 212 -19.91 4.89 -5.71
CA ASN A 212 -21.16 4.22 -6.02
C ASN A 212 -21.09 3.66 -7.45
N GLY A 213 -21.00 2.34 -7.61
CA GLY A 213 -20.83 1.71 -8.91
C GLY A 213 -19.39 1.33 -9.26
N LYS A 214 -19.16 1.11 -10.56
CA LYS A 214 -17.89 0.61 -11.13
C LYS A 214 -16.95 1.69 -11.65
N THR A 215 -17.40 2.94 -11.64
CA THR A 215 -16.69 4.11 -12.19
C THR A 215 -16.80 5.29 -11.23
N LYS A 216 -16.00 6.34 -11.46
CA LYS A 216 -16.01 7.57 -10.66
C LYS A 216 -17.20 8.51 -10.95
N ALA A 217 -18.13 8.11 -11.82
CA ALA A 217 -19.28 8.90 -12.27
C ALA A 217 -20.59 8.12 -12.05
N GLY A 218 -20.89 7.85 -10.79
CA GLY A 218 -21.95 6.93 -10.34
C GLY A 218 -23.33 7.58 -10.29
N GLY A 219 -23.90 8.04 -11.41
CA GLY A 219 -25.25 8.60 -11.41
C GLY A 219 -25.39 9.89 -10.58
N SER A 220 -26.44 10.04 -9.77
CA SER A 220 -26.68 11.27 -8.97
C SER A 220 -25.87 11.35 -7.67
N ILE A 221 -25.27 10.25 -7.22
CA ILE A 221 -24.43 10.17 -6.01
C ILE A 221 -23.14 9.47 -6.41
N ASP A 222 -22.05 10.22 -6.54
CA ASP A 222 -20.78 9.68 -7.01
C ASP A 222 -20.07 8.82 -5.95
N ALA A 223 -20.10 9.22 -4.68
CA ALA A 223 -19.41 8.53 -3.57
C ALA A 223 -20.35 8.26 -2.39
N LEU A 224 -20.21 7.07 -1.79
CA LEU A 224 -20.94 6.61 -0.61
C LEU A 224 -20.20 6.97 0.70
N ASP A 225 -18.86 6.98 0.66
CA ASP A 225 -17.99 7.41 1.77
C ASP A 225 -16.71 8.00 1.17
N SER A 226 -16.14 9.02 1.82
CA SER A 226 -14.87 9.61 1.41
C SER A 226 -14.14 10.18 2.62
N ALA A 227 -12.82 10.02 2.63
CA ALA A 227 -11.95 10.58 3.64
C ALA A 227 -10.66 11.09 3.02
N GLU A 228 -10.28 12.31 3.40
CA GLU A 228 -8.95 12.88 3.16
C GLU A 228 -8.15 12.76 4.45
N ILE A 229 -7.14 11.89 4.44
CA ILE A 229 -6.35 11.55 5.62
C ILE A 229 -5.00 12.25 5.49
N THR A 230 -4.65 13.07 6.47
CA THR A 230 -3.38 13.83 6.53
C THR A 230 -2.67 13.58 7.84
N GLY A 231 -1.34 13.68 7.84
CA GLY A 231 -0.53 13.59 9.04
C GLY A 231 0.68 12.67 8.87
N GLY A 232 1.18 12.15 9.98
CA GLY A 232 2.27 11.18 9.98
C GLY A 232 1.89 9.82 9.41
N LEU A 233 2.89 9.06 8.97
CA LEU A 233 2.75 7.77 8.30
C LEU A 233 2.02 6.71 9.14
N VAL A 234 2.15 6.76 10.47
CA VAL A 234 1.41 5.87 11.37
C VAL A 234 -0.09 6.18 11.30
N THR A 235 -0.45 7.46 11.40
CA THR A 235 -1.83 7.92 11.24
C THR A 235 -2.39 7.58 9.85
N LEU A 236 -1.62 7.87 8.79
CA LEU A 236 -2.03 7.55 7.42
C LEU A 236 -2.35 6.06 7.26
N LEU A 237 -1.53 5.17 7.82
CA LEU A 237 -1.77 3.73 7.76
C LEU A 237 -3.01 3.31 8.57
N GLU A 238 -3.09 3.71 9.84
CA GLU A 238 -4.16 3.30 10.76
C GLU A 238 -5.54 3.79 10.30
N ASP A 239 -5.63 5.04 9.88
CA ASP A 239 -6.88 5.64 9.44
C ASP A 239 -7.31 5.12 8.06
N THR A 240 -6.35 4.86 7.16
CA THR A 240 -6.63 4.21 5.87
C THR A 240 -7.19 2.80 6.08
N MET A 241 -6.56 2.00 6.96
CA MET A 241 -7.06 0.67 7.27
C MET A 241 -8.43 0.71 7.96
N SER A 242 -8.69 1.71 8.79
CA SER A 242 -10.00 1.91 9.43
C SER A 242 -11.08 2.32 8.42
N PHE A 243 -10.74 3.17 7.44
CA PHE A 243 -11.62 3.47 6.29
C PHE A 243 -11.93 2.21 5.48
N ILE A 244 -10.93 1.40 5.18
CA ILE A 244 -11.14 0.17 4.40
C ILE A 244 -12.01 -0.77 5.21
N ARG A 245 -11.73 -0.99 6.49
CA ARG A 245 -12.48 -1.92 7.35
C ARG A 245 -13.96 -1.56 7.43
N ARG A 246 -14.30 -0.29 7.65
CA ARG A 246 -15.71 0.14 7.73
C ARG A 246 -16.47 -0.06 6.40
N ASN A 247 -15.76 0.01 5.27
CA ASN A 247 -16.35 -0.13 3.93
C ASN A 247 -16.23 -1.55 3.34
N ASN A 248 -15.45 -2.44 3.97
CA ASN A 248 -15.22 -3.81 3.55
C ASN A 248 -16.36 -4.69 4.02
N ARG A 249 -16.98 -5.46 3.13
CA ARG A 249 -18.08 -6.37 3.51
C ARG A 249 -17.59 -7.79 3.74
N THR A 250 -18.30 -8.56 4.56
CA THR A 250 -18.06 -10.00 4.71
C THR A 250 -19.34 -10.76 4.42
N LEU A 251 -19.25 -11.69 3.46
CA LEU A 251 -20.30 -12.66 3.19
C LEU A 251 -20.11 -13.86 4.11
N TRP A 252 -21.22 -14.34 4.68
CA TRP A 252 -21.21 -15.60 5.41
C TRP A 252 -22.05 -16.64 4.70
N TYR A 253 -21.45 -17.80 4.47
CA TYR A 253 -22.07 -18.96 3.86
C TYR A 253 -22.16 -20.10 4.88
N LYS A 254 -23.35 -20.71 5.03
CA LYS A 254 -23.57 -21.83 5.95
C LYS A 254 -23.50 -23.15 5.17
N GLU A 255 -22.49 -23.96 5.47
CA GLU A 255 -22.43 -25.36 5.07
C GLU A 255 -23.06 -26.26 6.15
N PRO A 256 -23.44 -27.51 5.84
CA PRO A 256 -24.05 -28.44 6.80
C PRO A 256 -23.22 -28.67 8.07
N MET A 257 -21.90 -28.50 8.02
CA MET A 257 -20.98 -28.78 9.13
C MET A 257 -20.17 -27.56 9.60
N GLN A 258 -20.17 -26.45 8.86
CA GLN A 258 -19.36 -25.29 9.18
C GLN A 258 -19.92 -24.01 8.55
N ARG A 259 -19.47 -22.85 9.04
CA ARG A 259 -19.76 -21.55 8.42
C ARG A 259 -18.48 -21.05 7.76
N ILE A 260 -18.58 -20.63 6.51
CA ILE A 260 -17.47 -20.05 5.75
C ILE A 260 -17.68 -18.54 5.70
N GLU A 261 -16.66 -17.80 6.13
CA GLU A 261 -16.59 -16.34 6.01
C GLU A 261 -15.75 -15.98 4.77
N ILE A 262 -16.34 -15.17 3.90
CA ILE A 262 -15.73 -14.69 2.66
C ILE A 262 -15.66 -13.16 2.74
N PRO A 263 -14.50 -12.61 3.14
CA PRO A 263 -14.33 -11.17 3.13
C PRO A 263 -14.27 -10.66 1.69
N GLN A 264 -14.80 -9.46 1.44
CA GLN A 264 -14.71 -8.79 0.14
C GLN A 264 -13.23 -8.54 -0.22
N TYR A 265 -12.45 -8.10 0.77
CA TYR A 265 -10.99 -7.99 0.70
C TYR A 265 -10.35 -8.53 1.98
N MET A 266 -9.30 -9.35 1.85
CA MET A 266 -8.52 -9.83 3.00
C MET A 266 -7.67 -8.72 3.61
N GLU A 267 -7.99 -8.34 4.85
CA GLU A 267 -7.38 -7.22 5.55
C GLU A 267 -5.84 -7.28 5.59
N ARG A 268 -5.26 -8.46 5.85
CA ARG A 268 -3.79 -8.62 5.88
C ARG A 268 -3.12 -8.31 4.55
N CYS A 269 -3.72 -8.73 3.43
CA CYS A 269 -3.19 -8.48 2.09
C CYS A 269 -3.31 -7.00 1.73
N VAL A 270 -4.43 -6.38 2.10
CA VAL A 270 -4.65 -4.94 1.88
C VAL A 270 -3.66 -4.12 2.72
N MET A 271 -3.45 -4.47 3.99
CA MET A 271 -2.49 -3.81 4.87
C MET A 271 -1.08 -3.84 4.27
N GLU A 272 -0.64 -4.98 3.73
CA GLU A 272 0.67 -5.08 3.06
C GLU A 272 0.78 -4.13 1.86
N VAL A 273 -0.30 -3.96 1.08
CA VAL A 273 -0.32 -3.00 -0.04
C VAL A 273 -0.31 -1.56 0.43
N VAL A 274 -1.08 -1.20 1.46
CA VAL A 274 -1.09 0.17 2.01
C VAL A 274 0.27 0.52 2.61
N VAL A 275 0.87 -0.39 3.38
CA VAL A 275 2.22 -0.23 3.93
C VAL A 275 3.23 -0.01 2.82
N ASN A 276 3.20 -0.82 1.75
CA ASN A 276 4.11 -0.67 0.63
C ASN A 276 3.84 0.62 -0.16
N ALA A 277 2.58 1.01 -0.33
CA ALA A 277 2.19 2.25 -0.99
C ALA A 277 2.73 3.47 -0.26
N LEU A 278 2.76 3.47 1.07
CA LEU A 278 3.32 4.55 1.90
C LEU A 278 4.85 4.50 1.99
N ALA A 279 5.43 3.32 2.20
CA ALA A 279 6.87 3.15 2.39
C ALA A 279 7.67 3.33 1.09
N HIS A 280 7.10 2.93 -0.06
CA HIS A 280 7.77 3.02 -1.36
C HIS A 280 7.28 4.18 -2.23
N ARG A 281 6.41 5.05 -1.70
CA ARG A 281 5.96 6.28 -2.38
C ARG A 281 7.14 7.15 -2.82
N ASP A 282 7.06 7.72 -4.01
CA ASP A 282 7.98 8.78 -4.44
C ASP A 282 7.61 10.14 -3.85
N TYR A 283 8.22 10.47 -2.72
CA TYR A 283 8.00 11.76 -2.05
C TYR A 283 8.60 12.97 -2.77
N LEU A 284 9.34 12.78 -3.86
CA LEU A 284 9.74 13.87 -4.76
C LEU A 284 8.57 14.36 -5.63
N ILE A 285 7.55 13.52 -5.87
CA ILE A 285 6.36 13.89 -6.64
C ILE A 285 5.42 14.69 -5.73
N GLN A 286 5.23 15.96 -6.09
CA GLN A 286 4.30 16.89 -5.44
C GLN A 286 2.99 16.96 -6.23
N GLY A 287 1.85 17.14 -5.54
CA GLY A 287 0.53 17.27 -6.15
C GLY A 287 -0.09 15.97 -6.65
N SER A 288 0.42 14.82 -6.18
CA SER A 288 -0.21 13.52 -6.34
C SER A 288 -0.03 12.74 -5.04
N GLU A 289 -1.05 11.99 -4.63
CA GLU A 289 -1.15 11.36 -3.32
C GLU A 289 -1.41 9.86 -3.46
N VAL A 290 -1.39 9.11 -2.36
CA VAL A 290 -1.88 7.72 -2.40
C VAL A 290 -3.40 7.76 -2.50
N HIS A 291 -3.99 6.98 -3.39
CA HIS A 291 -5.44 6.86 -3.52
C HIS A 291 -5.88 5.43 -3.20
N VAL A 292 -6.94 5.30 -2.40
CA VAL A 292 -7.67 4.05 -2.14
C VAL A 292 -9.08 4.24 -2.67
N ASP A 293 -9.33 3.72 -3.87
CA ASP A 293 -10.62 3.78 -4.55
C ASP A 293 -11.34 2.43 -4.44
N MET A 294 -12.43 2.35 -3.68
CA MET A 294 -13.28 1.17 -3.56
C MET A 294 -14.50 1.30 -4.50
N TYR A 295 -14.64 0.36 -5.41
CA TYR A 295 -15.78 0.22 -6.34
C TYR A 295 -16.59 -1.03 -5.97
N ASP A 296 -17.75 -1.20 -6.60
CA ASP A 296 -18.60 -2.36 -6.32
C ASP A 296 -17.93 -3.69 -6.68
N ASP A 297 -17.07 -3.70 -7.71
CA ASP A 297 -16.41 -4.90 -8.22
C ASP A 297 -14.93 -5.04 -7.86
N ARG A 298 -14.29 -3.99 -7.36
CA ARG A 298 -12.84 -3.98 -7.09
C ARG A 298 -12.42 -2.86 -6.15
N MET A 299 -11.27 -3.01 -5.52
CA MET A 299 -10.57 -1.92 -4.84
C MET A 299 -9.25 -1.64 -5.56
N VAL A 300 -8.95 -0.37 -5.79
CA VAL A 300 -7.73 0.08 -6.47
C VAL A 300 -6.92 0.91 -5.49
N ILE A 301 -5.67 0.50 -5.24
CA ILE A 301 -4.71 1.26 -4.46
C ILE A 301 -3.63 1.79 -5.40
N TYR A 302 -3.58 3.11 -5.54
CA TYR A 302 -2.62 3.84 -6.35
C TYR A 302 -1.56 4.48 -5.46
N SER A 303 -0.29 4.39 -5.87
CA SER A 303 0.83 5.10 -5.23
C SER A 303 1.66 5.84 -6.28
N PRO A 304 2.04 7.12 -6.03
CA PRO A 304 2.95 7.87 -6.88
C PRO A 304 4.36 7.27 -6.91
N GLY A 305 4.90 7.15 -8.12
CA GLY A 305 6.25 6.65 -8.39
C GLY A 305 6.27 5.36 -9.19
N SER A 306 7.26 5.22 -10.08
CA SER A 306 7.50 3.99 -10.83
C SER A 306 8.05 2.86 -9.95
N MET A 307 8.18 1.66 -10.52
CA MET A 307 9.07 0.65 -9.95
C MET A 307 10.53 1.17 -9.93
N PRO A 308 11.35 0.72 -8.97
CA PRO A 308 12.79 0.99 -8.97
C PRO A 308 13.46 0.56 -10.29
N GLU A 309 14.50 1.28 -10.69
CA GLU A 309 15.31 1.01 -11.90
C GLU A 309 14.57 1.07 -13.25
N GLY A 310 13.35 1.63 -13.30
CA GLY A 310 12.62 1.82 -14.56
C GLY A 310 12.05 0.53 -15.16
N ARG A 311 12.04 -0.57 -14.39
CA ARG A 311 11.40 -1.83 -14.78
C ARG A 311 9.88 -1.68 -14.73
N LEU A 312 9.17 -2.53 -15.47
CA LEU A 312 7.72 -2.60 -15.45
C LEU A 312 7.31 -3.87 -14.70
N ILE A 313 6.42 -3.78 -13.72
CA ILE A 313 5.97 -4.94 -12.93
C ILE A 313 5.38 -6.05 -13.81
N GLN A 314 4.76 -5.65 -14.91
CA GLN A 314 4.11 -6.51 -15.90
C GLN A 314 5.11 -7.43 -16.62
N THR A 315 6.41 -7.09 -16.62
CA THR A 315 7.46 -7.88 -17.29
C THR A 315 8.28 -8.73 -16.31
N MET A 316 7.87 -8.81 -15.03
CA MET A 316 8.65 -9.46 -13.97
C MET A 316 7.93 -10.69 -13.43
N ASN A 317 8.70 -11.69 -12.99
CA ASN A 317 8.17 -12.77 -12.16
C ASN A 317 7.92 -12.23 -10.74
N LEU A 318 6.66 -12.23 -10.29
CA LEU A 318 6.24 -11.71 -8.99
C LEU A 318 6.91 -12.43 -7.80
N GLU A 319 7.33 -13.68 -7.98
CA GLU A 319 7.97 -14.50 -6.94
C GLU A 319 9.44 -14.10 -6.70
N ASP A 320 10.11 -13.56 -7.72
CA ASP A 320 11.56 -13.28 -7.73
C ASP A 320 11.87 -11.78 -7.63
N ILE A 321 10.90 -10.94 -7.29
CA ILE A 321 11.10 -9.49 -7.23
C ILE A 321 12.05 -9.15 -6.08
N PRO A 322 13.21 -8.51 -6.37
CA PRO A 322 14.13 -8.08 -5.33
C PRO A 322 13.50 -6.96 -4.49
N SER A 323 13.71 -7.03 -3.17
CA SER A 323 13.26 -6.00 -2.24
C SER A 323 14.17 -4.77 -2.32
N VAL A 324 13.89 -3.86 -3.27
CA VAL A 324 14.58 -2.57 -3.37
C VAL A 324 13.73 -1.50 -2.67
N ARG A 325 14.29 -0.90 -1.62
CA ARG A 325 13.61 0.10 -0.79
C ARG A 325 13.90 1.50 -1.31
N ARG A 326 12.86 2.24 -1.70
CA ARG A 326 12.98 3.64 -2.15
C ARG A 326 13.28 4.57 -0.97
N ASN A 327 12.64 4.31 0.17
CA ASN A 327 12.81 5.05 1.41
C ASN A 327 13.27 4.07 2.51
N PRO A 328 14.59 3.79 2.61
CA PRO A 328 15.13 2.80 3.54
C PRO A 328 14.88 3.13 5.01
N VAL A 329 14.91 4.40 5.40
CA VAL A 329 14.69 4.84 6.79
C VAL A 329 13.23 4.59 7.19
N ILE A 330 12.29 4.96 6.31
CA ILE A 330 10.86 4.69 6.53
C ILE A 330 10.62 3.18 6.65
N ALA A 331 11.16 2.39 5.73
CA ALA A 331 10.99 0.94 5.72
C ALA A 331 11.58 0.28 6.98
N ASP A 332 12.74 0.73 7.44
CA ASP A 332 13.36 0.20 8.65
C ASP A 332 12.54 0.51 9.90
N ILE A 333 11.95 1.71 9.99
CA ILE A 333 11.06 2.08 11.10
C ILE A 333 9.76 1.28 11.03
N PHE A 334 9.13 1.17 9.86
CA PHE A 334 7.94 0.33 9.69
C PHE A 334 8.19 -1.12 10.09
N ALA A 335 9.40 -1.63 9.87
CA ALA A 335 9.78 -2.95 10.37
C ALA A 335 9.89 -3.00 11.90
N GLN A 336 10.37 -1.93 12.56
CA GLN A 336 10.39 -1.82 14.02
C GLN A 336 9.01 -1.56 14.63
N LEU A 337 8.04 -1.10 13.84
CA LEU A 337 6.64 -0.96 14.24
C LEU A 337 5.81 -2.22 13.93
N GLY A 338 6.43 -3.28 13.40
CA GLY A 338 5.74 -4.52 13.04
C GLY A 338 4.81 -4.43 11.83
N TYR A 339 4.87 -3.35 11.06
CA TYR A 339 4.07 -3.17 9.85
C TYR A 339 4.70 -3.80 8.61
N MET A 340 6.03 -3.95 8.60
CA MET A 340 6.79 -4.51 7.49
C MET A 340 7.78 -5.56 7.99
N GLU A 341 8.16 -6.54 7.16
CA GLU A 341 9.24 -7.48 7.51
C GLU A 341 10.52 -7.13 6.75
N ARG A 342 11.67 -7.41 7.37
CA ARG A 342 12.99 -7.15 6.75
C ARG A 342 13.36 -8.17 5.66
N LYS A 343 12.69 -9.34 5.62
CA LYS A 343 12.99 -10.46 4.72
C LYS A 343 11.70 -11.00 4.11
N GLY A 344 11.72 -11.31 2.81
CA GLY A 344 10.57 -11.85 2.06
C GLY A 344 10.04 -10.87 1.01
N SER A 345 9.47 -11.41 -0.08
CA SER A 345 8.79 -10.62 -1.10
C SER A 345 7.41 -10.17 -0.58
N GLY A 346 7.15 -8.86 -0.58
CA GLY A 346 5.84 -8.30 -0.23
C GLY A 346 4.72 -8.87 -1.11
N MET A 347 5.02 -9.18 -2.37
CA MET A 347 4.06 -9.83 -3.29
C MET A 347 3.63 -11.21 -2.80
N GLY A 348 4.57 -11.98 -2.23
CA GLY A 348 4.26 -13.29 -1.66
C GLY A 348 3.27 -13.20 -0.49
N LYS A 349 3.31 -12.13 0.30
CA LYS A 349 2.36 -11.91 1.41
C LYS A 349 0.99 -11.45 0.95
N ILE A 350 0.90 -10.90 -0.25
CA ILE A 350 -0.39 -10.56 -0.87
C ILE A 350 -1.01 -11.82 -1.47
N ILE A 351 -0.22 -12.59 -2.24
CA ILE A 351 -0.74 -13.71 -3.04
C ILE A 351 -0.92 -15.00 -2.23
N LYS A 352 0.06 -15.38 -1.39
CA LYS A 352 0.03 -16.68 -0.70
C LYS A 352 -1.18 -16.83 0.24
N PRO A 353 -1.56 -15.83 1.05
CA PRO A 353 -2.73 -15.96 1.91
C PRO A 353 -4.03 -16.15 1.13
N ILE A 354 -4.18 -15.49 -0.03
CA ILE A 354 -5.37 -15.65 -0.89
C ILE A 354 -5.39 -17.07 -1.50
N LYS A 355 -4.24 -17.55 -2.01
CA LYS A 355 -4.11 -18.93 -2.53
C LYS A 355 -4.35 -20.02 -1.48
N ALA A 356 -4.16 -19.71 -0.20
CA ALA A 356 -4.34 -20.64 0.91
C ALA A 356 -5.81 -20.76 1.36
N LEU A 357 -6.72 -19.95 0.82
CA LEU A 357 -8.14 -20.06 1.13
C LEU A 357 -8.71 -21.39 0.63
N PRO A 358 -9.59 -22.05 1.39
CA PRO A 358 -10.19 -23.32 0.98
C PRO A 358 -11.08 -23.18 -0.26
N TYR A 359 -11.63 -21.99 -0.51
CA TYR A 359 -12.48 -21.64 -1.65
C TYR A 359 -11.75 -20.76 -2.68
N PHE A 360 -10.42 -20.85 -2.75
CA PHE A 360 -9.61 -20.03 -3.65
C PHE A 360 -9.99 -20.23 -5.13
N GLU A 361 -10.15 -19.10 -5.83
CA GLU A 361 -10.26 -19.07 -7.29
C GLU A 361 -9.24 -18.08 -7.87
N GLU A 362 -8.69 -18.39 -9.05
CA GLU A 362 -7.60 -17.60 -9.64
C GLU A 362 -7.99 -16.13 -9.90
N LYS A 363 -9.25 -15.86 -10.22
CA LYS A 363 -9.81 -14.51 -10.39
C LYS A 363 -9.93 -13.71 -9.08
N MET A 364 -9.68 -14.31 -7.91
CA MET A 364 -9.58 -13.58 -6.63
C MET A 364 -8.20 -12.94 -6.44
N LEU A 365 -7.21 -13.29 -7.27
CA LEU A 365 -5.88 -12.72 -7.16
C LEU A 365 -5.85 -11.25 -7.58
N PRO A 366 -5.13 -10.39 -6.85
CA PRO A 366 -4.94 -9.02 -7.25
C PRO A 366 -4.03 -8.93 -8.48
N THR A 367 -4.24 -7.86 -9.25
CA THR A 367 -3.39 -7.51 -10.39
C THR A 367 -2.51 -6.31 -10.05
N PHE A 368 -1.33 -6.27 -10.64
CA PHE A 368 -0.32 -5.24 -10.42
C PHE A 368 -0.03 -4.52 -11.72
N PHE A 369 0.03 -3.20 -11.67
CA PHE A 369 0.35 -2.35 -12.81
C PHE A 369 1.36 -1.28 -12.39
N SER A 370 2.29 -0.96 -13.28
CA SER A 370 3.22 0.15 -13.08
C SER A 370 3.56 0.82 -14.39
N ASP A 371 3.85 2.12 -14.35
CA ASP A 371 4.45 2.87 -15.45
C ASP A 371 5.55 3.82 -14.94
N ARG A 372 5.87 4.88 -15.71
CA ARG A 372 6.90 5.87 -15.36
C ARG A 372 6.57 6.71 -14.12
N ALA A 373 5.30 6.85 -13.80
CA ALA A 373 4.81 7.80 -12.81
C ALA A 373 4.03 7.14 -11.67
N GLN A 374 3.53 5.91 -11.85
CA GLN A 374 2.66 5.28 -10.87
C GLN A 374 2.88 3.79 -10.69
N PHE A 375 2.45 3.31 -9.52
CA PHE A 375 2.25 1.91 -9.20
C PHE A 375 0.81 1.71 -8.71
N THR A 376 0.15 0.65 -9.16
CA THR A 376 -1.25 0.39 -8.83
C THR A 376 -1.47 -1.09 -8.55
N VAL A 377 -2.22 -1.37 -7.48
CA VAL A 377 -2.69 -2.71 -7.14
C VAL A 377 -4.21 -2.72 -7.20
N THR A 378 -4.77 -3.67 -7.94
CA THR A 378 -6.22 -3.85 -8.04
C THR A 378 -6.61 -5.16 -7.38
N PHE A 379 -7.38 -5.09 -6.30
CA PHE A 379 -8.01 -6.23 -5.67
C PHE A 379 -9.40 -6.46 -6.28
N PRO A 380 -9.67 -7.62 -6.90
CA PRO A 380 -11.02 -7.99 -7.29
C PRO A 380 -11.88 -8.22 -6.03
N ASN A 381 -13.18 -7.96 -6.15
CA ASN A 381 -14.14 -8.30 -5.10
C ASN A 381 -14.26 -9.82 -4.98
N MET A 382 -13.74 -10.39 -3.89
CA MET A 382 -13.70 -11.83 -3.68
C MET A 382 -15.10 -12.44 -3.52
N ILE A 383 -16.06 -11.68 -2.98
CA ILE A 383 -17.44 -12.14 -2.84
C ILE A 383 -18.07 -12.33 -4.22
N LEU A 384 -17.89 -11.36 -5.14
CA LEU A 384 -18.41 -11.48 -6.50
C LEU A 384 -17.75 -12.63 -7.26
N ALA A 385 -16.43 -12.76 -7.13
CA ALA A 385 -15.70 -13.87 -7.71
C ALA A 385 -16.26 -15.23 -7.24
N TRP A 386 -16.51 -15.37 -5.94
CA TRP A 386 -17.07 -16.61 -5.39
C TRP A 386 -18.54 -16.84 -5.80
N GLN A 387 -19.36 -15.80 -5.91
CA GLN A 387 -20.76 -15.92 -6.33
C GLN A 387 -20.92 -16.41 -7.77
N GLU A 388 -20.01 -16.02 -8.67
CA GLU A 388 -20.04 -16.49 -10.06
C GLU A 388 -19.89 -18.01 -10.18
N SER A 389 -19.18 -18.66 -9.25
CA SER A 389 -19.05 -20.12 -9.19
C SER A 389 -20.17 -20.78 -8.35
N HIS A 390 -21.00 -19.97 -7.66
CA HIS A 390 -22.07 -20.42 -6.78
C HIS A 390 -23.38 -19.61 -6.99
N PRO A 391 -23.99 -19.61 -8.19
CA PRO A 391 -25.09 -18.73 -8.55
C PRO A 391 -26.41 -19.00 -7.80
N ASP A 392 -26.57 -20.21 -7.25
CA ASP A 392 -27.82 -20.66 -6.61
C ASP A 392 -27.89 -20.33 -5.10
N ILE A 393 -26.92 -19.58 -4.57
CA ILE A 393 -26.78 -19.34 -3.13
C ILE A 393 -27.27 -17.92 -2.76
N GLU A 394 -28.23 -17.84 -1.83
CA GLU A 394 -28.67 -16.56 -1.25
C GLU A 394 -27.59 -15.96 -0.33
N VAL A 395 -27.34 -14.66 -0.52
CA VAL A 395 -26.19 -13.94 0.01
C VAL A 395 -26.66 -13.06 1.16
N ASN A 396 -26.12 -13.29 2.36
CA ASN A 396 -26.33 -12.42 3.52
C ASN A 396 -25.04 -11.67 3.85
N PHE A 397 -25.08 -10.35 3.82
CA PHE A 397 -23.96 -9.49 4.23
C PHE A 397 -24.03 -9.19 5.72
N VAL A 398 -22.86 -9.09 6.35
CA VAL A 398 -22.73 -8.43 7.65
C VAL A 398 -22.21 -7.02 7.40
N GLU A 399 -22.89 -6.02 7.98
CA GLU A 399 -22.37 -4.66 8.06
C GLU A 399 -21.28 -4.63 9.12
N ASN A 400 -20.09 -4.13 8.77
CA ASN A 400 -19.05 -3.91 9.76
C ASN A 400 -19.47 -2.69 10.59
N GLU A 401 -19.97 -2.92 11.80
CA GLU A 401 -20.10 -1.85 12.80
C GLU A 401 -18.68 -1.32 13.08
N GLY A 402 -18.37 -0.14 12.53
CA GLY A 402 -17.12 0.54 12.84
C GLY A 402 -17.18 1.05 14.27
N ASP A 403 -16.16 0.75 15.07
CA ASP A 403 -15.84 1.47 16.31
C ASP A 403 -15.47 2.92 15.97
N THR A 404 -16.46 3.75 15.61
CA THR A 404 -16.35 5.19 15.71
C THR A 404 -16.72 5.57 17.14
N GLN A 405 -15.69 5.74 17.99
CA GLN A 405 -15.82 6.66 19.11
C GLN A 405 -15.96 8.07 18.54
N ASP A 406 -17.14 8.39 18.02
CA ASP A 406 -17.56 9.79 17.88
C ASP A 406 -17.73 10.31 19.30
N VAL A 407 -16.79 11.17 19.72
CA VAL A 407 -16.91 11.93 20.96
C VAL A 407 -18.09 12.90 20.77
N PRO A 408 -19.21 12.74 21.47
CA PRO A 408 -20.25 13.76 21.45
C PRO A 408 -19.74 14.92 22.31
N GLN A 409 -19.41 16.05 21.68
CA GLN A 409 -19.35 17.33 22.37
C GLN A 409 -20.78 17.70 22.77
N ASP A 410 -21.22 17.24 23.94
CA ASP A 410 -22.14 17.96 24.83
C ASP A 410 -22.30 17.16 26.13
N VAL A 411 -21.67 17.66 27.20
CA VAL A 411 -21.73 17.10 28.55
C VAL A 411 -22.73 17.91 29.38
N PRO A 412 -23.82 17.31 29.86
CA PRO A 412 -24.45 17.75 31.11
C PRO A 412 -23.77 17.04 32.28
N GLN A 413 -23.19 17.82 33.19
CA GLN A 413 -22.67 17.35 34.47
C GLN A 413 -23.82 16.74 35.30
N ASP A 414 -23.74 15.44 35.60
CA ASP A 414 -24.09 14.85 36.89
C ASP A 414 -23.90 13.33 36.87
N VAL A 415 -22.89 12.84 37.61
CA VAL A 415 -22.59 11.41 37.79
C VAL A 415 -22.61 11.08 39.28
N PRO A 416 -23.43 10.11 39.74
CA PRO A 416 -23.10 9.34 40.94
C PRO A 416 -22.30 8.10 40.53
N GLN A 417 -21.14 7.93 41.16
CA GLN A 417 -20.21 6.81 40.94
C GLN A 417 -20.78 5.46 41.40
N GLY A 418 -20.58 4.43 40.58
CA GLY A 418 -20.48 3.03 41.03
C GLY A 418 -21.25 2.01 40.19
N VAL A 419 -20.57 1.31 39.27
CA VAL A 419 -21.02 0.00 38.74
C VAL A 419 -19.80 -0.91 38.49
N PRO A 420 -19.79 -2.17 38.98
CA PRO A 420 -18.72 -3.15 38.71
C PRO A 420 -18.77 -3.73 37.29
N GLN A 421 -17.59 -4.17 36.80
CA GLN A 421 -17.37 -4.94 35.58
C GLN A 421 -18.00 -6.35 35.70
N ASP A 422 -18.99 -6.65 34.86
CA ASP A 422 -19.26 -7.97 34.25
C ASP A 422 -20.65 -7.98 33.61
N VAL A 423 -20.75 -7.75 32.29
CA VAL A 423 -21.97 -8.04 31.51
C VAL A 423 -21.58 -8.57 30.11
N PRO A 424 -22.13 -9.71 29.63
CA PRO A 424 -21.90 -10.23 28.28
C PRO A 424 -22.53 -9.34 27.18
N GLN A 425 -21.78 -9.07 26.11
CA GLN A 425 -22.15 -8.16 25.00
C GLN A 425 -22.73 -8.88 23.75
N ASP A 426 -23.59 -9.86 23.91
CA ASP A 426 -24.24 -10.53 22.76
C ASP A 426 -25.76 -10.54 22.89
N VAL A 427 -26.43 -9.46 22.45
CA VAL A 427 -27.86 -9.49 22.11
C VAL A 427 -28.13 -8.55 20.91
N PRO A 428 -28.86 -8.99 19.87
CA PRO A 428 -29.12 -8.17 18.67
C PRO A 428 -29.97 -6.94 18.99
N GLN A 429 -29.54 -5.76 18.56
CA GLN A 429 -30.38 -4.56 18.53
C GLN A 429 -31.24 -4.59 17.27
N GLY A 430 -32.51 -4.96 17.42
CA GLY A 430 -33.53 -4.84 16.38
C GLY A 430 -34.56 -3.78 16.74
N ASP A 431 -34.83 -2.86 15.81
CA ASP A 431 -35.98 -1.95 15.87
C ASP A 431 -37.26 -2.72 16.17
N THR A 432 -37.85 -2.52 17.35
CA THR A 432 -38.94 -3.39 17.80
C THR A 432 -40.21 -2.64 18.18
N GLN A 433 -41.26 -2.94 17.43
CA GLN A 433 -42.65 -2.65 17.75
C GLN A 433 -43.02 -3.18 19.14
N GLY A 434 -44.06 -2.60 19.73
CA GLY A 434 -44.37 -2.76 21.15
C GLY A 434 -44.54 -4.20 21.67
N ASP A 435 -44.91 -5.16 20.84
CA ASP A 435 -45.10 -6.56 21.24
C ASP A 435 -43.77 -7.36 21.32
N ASP A 436 -42.72 -6.90 20.65
CA ASP A 436 -41.43 -7.60 20.63
C ASP A 436 -40.61 -7.32 21.91
N ILE A 437 -40.75 -6.12 22.47
CA ILE A 437 -40.12 -5.76 23.75
C ILE A 437 -40.67 -6.60 24.90
N ASP A 438 -41.97 -6.91 24.91
CA ASP A 438 -42.59 -7.70 25.97
C ASP A 438 -42.09 -9.15 25.93
N LYS A 439 -41.96 -9.74 24.72
CA LYS A 439 -41.35 -11.07 24.53
C LYS A 439 -39.87 -11.10 24.91
N TRP A 440 -39.13 -10.04 24.59
CA TRP A 440 -37.74 -9.91 24.97
C TRP A 440 -37.58 -9.83 26.49
N ILE A 441 -38.42 -9.04 27.18
CA ILE A 441 -38.44 -8.98 28.65
C ILE A 441 -38.74 -10.36 29.23
N GLU A 442 -39.77 -11.07 28.73
CA GLU A 442 -40.12 -12.44 29.16
C GLU A 442 -38.94 -13.41 29.02
N TYR A 443 -38.19 -13.34 27.91
CA TYR A 443 -36.99 -14.16 27.70
C TYR A 443 -35.86 -13.81 28.69
N GLN A 444 -35.55 -12.51 28.83
CA GLN A 444 -34.43 -12.08 29.67
C GLN A 444 -34.64 -12.43 31.14
N VAL A 445 -35.84 -12.24 31.67
CA VAL A 445 -36.12 -12.58 33.08
C VAL A 445 -36.17 -14.10 33.32
N ALA A 446 -36.45 -14.90 32.29
CA ALA A 446 -36.40 -16.36 32.37
C ALA A 446 -34.97 -16.90 32.35
N VAL A 447 -34.09 -16.31 31.54
CA VAL A 447 -32.68 -16.72 31.40
C VAL A 447 -31.81 -16.16 32.53
N TYR A 448 -32.08 -14.92 32.95
CA TYR A 448 -31.34 -14.21 33.98
C TYR A 448 -32.28 -13.74 35.11
N PRO A 449 -32.68 -14.63 36.03
CA PRO A 449 -33.65 -14.29 37.09
C PRO A 449 -33.25 -13.12 37.98
N LYS A 450 -31.97 -12.75 38.08
CA LYS A 450 -31.51 -11.64 38.93
C LYS A 450 -31.34 -10.31 38.19
N ILE A 451 -31.67 -10.24 36.90
CA ILE A 451 -31.49 -9.03 36.11
C ILE A 451 -32.36 -7.88 36.66
N THR A 452 -31.77 -6.70 36.79
CA THR A 452 -32.46 -5.51 37.27
C THR A 452 -33.24 -4.82 36.15
N THR A 453 -34.24 -4.02 36.51
CA THR A 453 -35.00 -3.23 35.52
C THR A 453 -34.16 -2.17 34.82
N GLU A 454 -33.07 -1.74 35.47
CA GLU A 454 -32.10 -0.79 34.98
C GLU A 454 -31.16 -1.44 33.95
N GLU A 455 -30.72 -2.69 34.17
CA GLU A 455 -29.94 -3.47 33.20
C GLU A 455 -30.77 -3.83 31.96
N LEU A 456 -32.03 -4.25 32.13
CA LEU A 456 -32.95 -4.50 31.01
C LEU A 456 -33.15 -3.25 30.15
N ALA A 457 -33.26 -2.08 30.79
CA ALA A 457 -33.43 -0.81 30.13
C ALA A 457 -32.20 -0.42 29.29
N LEU A 458 -31.00 -0.66 29.83
CA LEU A 458 -29.73 -0.38 29.16
C LEU A 458 -29.56 -1.21 27.87
N GLN A 459 -29.94 -2.49 27.91
CA GLN A 459 -29.74 -3.42 26.80
C GLN A 459 -30.58 -3.08 25.54
N ILE A 460 -31.74 -2.45 25.71
CA ILE A 460 -32.64 -2.08 24.60
C ILE A 460 -32.79 -0.56 24.42
N GLY A 461 -31.97 0.25 25.11
CA GLY A 461 -31.97 1.70 24.96
C GLY A 461 -33.25 2.42 25.41
N VAL A 462 -33.98 1.89 26.40
CA VAL A 462 -35.21 2.52 26.94
C VAL A 462 -35.03 2.92 28.40
N THR A 463 -35.94 3.73 28.94
CA THR A 463 -35.90 4.08 30.38
C THR A 463 -36.36 2.90 31.27
N SER A 464 -35.79 2.78 32.48
CA SER A 464 -36.24 1.79 33.48
C SER A 464 -37.73 1.94 33.84
N LYS A 465 -38.27 3.16 33.71
CA LYS A 465 -39.71 3.45 33.84
C LYS A 465 -40.54 2.78 32.75
N THR A 466 -40.03 2.71 31.52
CA THR A 466 -40.67 1.99 30.40
C THR A 466 -40.73 0.49 30.67
N ILE A 467 -39.63 -0.11 31.15
CA ILE A 467 -39.56 -1.52 31.54
C ILE A 467 -40.56 -1.82 32.67
N LYS A 468 -40.54 -1.05 33.76
CA LYS A 468 -41.47 -1.20 34.90
C LYS A 468 -42.93 -1.13 34.46
N ARG A 469 -43.27 -0.20 33.56
CA ARG A 469 -44.62 -0.06 32.99
C ARG A 469 -45.06 -1.27 32.16
N ARG A 470 -44.14 -1.91 31.43
CA ARG A 470 -44.41 -3.10 30.62
C ARG A 470 -44.56 -4.34 31.48
N ILE A 471 -43.66 -4.55 32.44
CA ILE A 471 -43.77 -5.65 33.42
C ILE A 471 -45.10 -5.58 34.19
N ALA A 472 -45.57 -4.38 34.54
CA ALA A 472 -46.89 -4.20 35.18
C ALA A 472 -48.08 -4.69 34.33
N LYS A 473 -47.92 -4.80 33.00
CA LYS A 473 -48.92 -5.37 32.08
C LYS A 473 -48.78 -6.89 31.90
N MET A 474 -47.73 -7.50 32.44
CA MET A 474 -47.41 -8.92 32.34
C MET A 474 -47.55 -9.60 33.72
N PRO A 475 -48.77 -9.90 34.19
CA PRO A 475 -49.03 -10.38 35.56
C PRO A 475 -48.41 -11.74 35.88
N HIS A 476 -47.94 -12.45 34.86
CA HIS A 476 -47.28 -13.74 34.98
C HIS A 476 -45.77 -13.62 35.26
N ILE A 477 -45.19 -12.42 35.19
CA ILE A 477 -43.81 -12.13 35.62
C ILE A 477 -43.87 -11.50 37.01
N VAL A 478 -43.23 -12.13 38.00
CA VAL A 478 -43.27 -11.68 39.41
C VAL A 478 -41.85 -11.60 39.96
N TYR A 479 -41.51 -10.49 40.64
CA TYR A 479 -40.28 -10.40 41.42
C TYR A 479 -40.51 -10.96 42.82
N VAL A 480 -39.75 -11.99 43.19
CA VAL A 480 -39.82 -12.66 44.49
C VAL A 480 -38.61 -12.23 45.32
N GLY A 481 -38.87 -11.68 46.51
CA GLY A 481 -37.85 -11.16 47.43
C GLY A 481 -37.76 -9.63 47.47
N SER A 482 -36.78 -9.08 48.20
CA SER A 482 -36.59 -7.64 48.37
C SER A 482 -35.13 -7.23 48.16
N GLY A 483 -34.90 -6.15 47.42
CA GLY A 483 -33.55 -5.64 47.17
C GLY A 483 -32.65 -6.63 46.43
N TYR A 484 -31.38 -6.70 46.83
CA TYR A 484 -30.32 -7.44 46.14
C TYR A 484 -30.43 -8.98 46.24
N SER A 485 -31.33 -9.50 47.09
CA SER A 485 -31.53 -10.94 47.27
C SER A 485 -32.75 -11.48 46.50
N GLY A 486 -33.45 -10.65 45.74
CA GLY A 486 -34.63 -11.06 44.97
C GLY A 486 -34.30 -11.58 43.57
N HIS A 487 -35.29 -12.22 42.94
CA HIS A 487 -35.22 -12.71 41.56
C HIS A 487 -36.60 -12.70 40.90
N TRP A 488 -36.63 -12.66 39.57
CA TRP A 488 -37.80 -12.79 38.74
C TRP A 488 -38.21 -14.25 38.56
N GLU A 489 -39.52 -14.50 38.59
CA GLU A 489 -40.13 -15.78 38.24
C GLU A 489 -41.20 -15.58 37.16
N VAL A 490 -41.15 -16.42 36.12
CA VAL A 490 -42.17 -16.48 35.08
C VAL A 490 -43.13 -17.62 35.43
N ARG A 491 -44.35 -17.27 35.84
CA ARG A 491 -45.43 -18.22 36.13
C ARG A 491 -46.15 -18.60 34.83
N LYS A 492 -46.69 -19.82 34.76
CA LYS A 492 -47.50 -20.25 33.62
C LYS A 492 -48.74 -19.36 33.51
N LYS A 493 -49.03 -18.85 32.31
CA LYS A 493 -50.28 -18.15 31.99
C LYS A 493 -51.44 -19.15 32.20
N GLU A 494 -52.33 -18.88 33.16
CA GLU A 494 -53.60 -19.63 33.32
C GLU A 494 -54.57 -19.33 32.18
#